data_AF-A0A821T5N5-F1
#
_entry.id   AF-A0A821T5N5-F1
#
_cell.length_a   1.000
_cell.length_b   1.000
_cell.length_c   1.000
_cell.angle_alpha   90.00
_cell.angle_beta   90.00
_cell.angle_gamma   90.00
#
_symmetry.space_group_name_H-M   'P 1'
#
loop_
_entity.id
_entity.type
_entity.pdbx_description
1 polymer ?
#
loop_
_entity_poly.entity_id
_entity_poly.type
_entity_poly.pdbx_seq_one_letter_code
_entity_poly.pdbx_strand_id
1 'polypeptide(L)'
;MPQLHTFIFYIASENVIDYPTIRVSNDDIQRTFTNLEHRQVAYPFKYEFFVRLARAFPFLKNLSIRNIIPPFLDKNYHLRDKDWLSIIEYPHLISLDMERANSYYLENFLNETKTYSPHLTELKVTYYALEIVTNNFTRNETRRNCAGVRQLIAEGPMVYSKDVYCYFPLLSV
;
A
#
# COMPACT_ATOMS: atom_id res chain seq x y z
N MET A 1 -24.56 12.94 1.90
CA MET A 1 -23.25 12.70 2.54
C MET A 1 -22.16 12.96 1.52
N PRO A 2 -21.18 13.85 1.77
CA PRO A 2 -20.10 14.11 0.83
C PRO A 2 -19.29 12.83 0.62
N GLN A 3 -19.29 12.31 -0.60
CA GLN A 3 -18.48 11.16 -0.97
C GLN A 3 -17.03 11.65 -1.10
N LEU A 4 -16.16 11.29 -0.16
CA LEU A 4 -14.73 11.59 -0.28
C LEU A 4 -14.16 10.75 -1.44
N HIS A 5 -13.82 11.39 -2.57
CA HIS A 5 -13.34 10.70 -3.78
C HIS A 5 -11.83 10.46 -3.79
N THR A 6 -11.10 11.12 -2.90
CA THR A 6 -9.64 11.03 -2.80
C THR A 6 -9.28 11.18 -1.34
N PHE A 7 -8.47 10.27 -0.84
CA PHE A 7 -8.03 10.27 0.56
C PHE A 7 -6.55 9.94 0.55
N ILE A 8 -5.73 10.98 0.63
CA ILE A 8 -4.28 10.85 0.67
C ILE A 8 -3.90 10.94 2.14
N PHE A 9 -3.52 9.81 2.74
CA PHE A 9 -3.08 9.78 4.12
C PHE A 9 -1.55 9.86 4.19
N TYR A 10 -1.03 10.98 4.70
CA TYR A 10 0.40 11.11 4.96
C TYR A 10 0.70 10.71 6.39
N ILE A 11 1.59 9.74 6.55
CA ILE A 11 2.17 9.43 7.86
C ILE A 11 3.64 9.80 7.79
N ALA A 12 3.89 11.10 7.76
CA ALA A 12 5.23 11.64 7.78
C ALA A 12 5.69 11.75 9.23
N SER A 13 6.78 11.05 9.56
CA SER A 13 7.69 11.51 10.59
C SER A 13 8.58 12.58 9.94
N GLU A 14 8.22 13.85 10.15
CA GLU A 14 8.91 15.10 9.77
C GLU A 14 9.96 15.05 8.64
N ASN A 15 9.57 15.54 7.46
CA ASN A 15 10.11 16.74 6.80
C ASN A 15 9.65 16.80 5.32
N VAL A 16 8.59 17.60 5.09
CA VAL A 16 8.17 18.28 3.84
C VAL A 16 7.81 17.42 2.60
N ILE A 17 6.65 17.71 1.97
CA ILE A 17 6.49 18.26 0.60
C ILE A 17 5.00 18.61 0.35
N ASP A 18 4.80 19.82 -0.19
CA ASP A 18 3.56 20.43 -0.69
C ASP A 18 2.93 19.66 -1.86
N TYR A 19 1.70 19.18 -1.69
CA TYR A 19 0.78 18.80 -2.77
C TYR A 19 -0.65 19.12 -2.35
N PRO A 20 -1.60 19.33 -3.29
CA PRO A 20 -3.00 19.57 -2.96
C PRO A 20 -3.57 18.31 -2.30
N THR A 21 -3.66 18.34 -0.98
CA THR A 21 -4.06 17.19 -0.16
C THR A 21 -5.42 17.44 0.46
N ILE A 22 -6.29 16.44 0.44
CA ILE A 22 -7.42 16.40 1.38
C ILE A 22 -6.85 16.06 2.75
N ARG A 23 -6.71 17.09 3.60
CA ARG A 23 -6.33 16.92 5.01
C ARG A 23 -7.54 16.41 5.77
N VAL A 24 -7.47 15.13 6.15
CA VAL A 24 -8.35 14.53 7.14
C VAL A 24 -8.14 15.29 8.44
N SER A 25 -9.20 15.76 9.09
CA SER A 25 -9.02 16.49 10.34
C SER A 25 -8.41 15.56 11.39
N ASN A 26 -7.62 16.12 12.31
CA ASN A 26 -7.12 15.34 13.44
C ASN A 26 -8.26 14.67 14.22
N ASP A 27 -9.45 15.28 14.22
CA ASP A 27 -10.65 14.73 14.85
C ASP A 27 -11.17 13.49 14.12
N ASP A 28 -11.15 13.46 12.78
CA ASP A 28 -11.54 12.30 11.99
C ASP A 28 -10.54 11.15 12.20
N ILE A 29 -9.24 11.45 12.23
CA ILE A 29 -8.20 10.47 12.54
C ILE A 29 -8.38 9.95 13.98
N GLN A 30 -8.57 10.84 14.95
CA GLN A 30 -8.75 10.46 16.35
C GLN A 30 -10.02 9.65 16.56
N ARG A 31 -11.14 10.01 15.93
CA ARG A 31 -12.39 9.22 15.98
C ARG A 31 -12.21 7.85 15.37
N THR A 32 -11.64 7.77 14.17
CA THR A 32 -11.48 6.52 13.41
C THR A 32 -10.43 5.59 14.01
N PHE A 33 -9.35 6.17 14.53
CA PHE A 33 -8.19 5.46 15.07
C PHE A 33 -8.00 5.69 16.57
N THR A 34 -9.12 5.82 17.31
CA THR A 34 -9.12 5.85 18.77
C THR A 34 -8.35 4.64 19.32
N ASN A 35 -7.52 4.87 20.35
CA ASN A 35 -6.66 3.87 21.02
C ASN A 35 -5.46 3.32 20.22
N LEU A 36 -5.04 3.93 19.10
CA LEU A 36 -3.66 3.72 18.67
C LEU A 36 -2.76 4.46 19.67
N GLU A 37 -2.07 3.74 20.55
CA GLU A 37 -0.99 4.33 21.34
C GLU A 37 -0.03 5.01 20.37
N HIS A 38 -0.05 6.34 20.34
CA HIS A 38 0.89 7.17 19.59
C HIS A 38 2.26 7.09 20.29
N ARG A 39 2.88 5.91 20.27
CA ARG A 39 4.30 5.79 20.56
C ARG A 39 5.05 6.36 19.37
N GLN A 40 5.88 7.36 19.65
CA GLN A 40 6.76 7.99 18.69
C GLN A 40 7.43 6.96 17.78
N VAL A 41 7.21 7.13 16.47
CA VAL A 41 8.23 7.15 15.41
C VAL A 41 9.31 6.07 15.53
N ALA A 42 8.95 4.82 15.24
CA ALA A 42 9.91 3.76 14.91
C ALA A 42 9.26 2.48 14.35
N TYR A 43 7.97 2.27 14.58
CA TYR A 43 7.34 0.98 14.30
C TYR A 43 6.44 0.99 13.06
N PRO A 44 6.53 -0.04 12.21
CA PRO A 44 5.66 -0.15 11.05
C PRO A 44 4.18 -0.33 11.45
N PHE A 45 3.26 0.18 10.62
CA PHE A 45 1.83 -0.11 10.77
C PHE A 45 1.58 -1.61 10.76
N LYS A 46 0.79 -2.07 11.74
CA LYS A 46 0.31 -3.44 11.82
C LYS A 46 -0.82 -3.67 10.80
N TYR A 47 -1.07 -4.94 10.47
CA TYR A 47 -2.19 -5.33 9.59
C TYR A 47 -3.54 -4.70 9.97
N GLU A 48 -3.84 -4.62 11.27
CA GLU A 48 -5.06 -4.01 11.82
C GLU A 48 -5.28 -2.57 11.34
N PHE A 49 -4.21 -1.80 11.11
CA PHE A 49 -4.33 -0.44 10.58
C PHE A 49 -5.02 -0.43 9.21
N PHE A 50 -4.64 -1.35 8.32
CA PHE A 50 -5.23 -1.48 6.98
C PHE A 50 -6.68 -1.97 7.05
N VAL A 51 -7.03 -2.82 8.02
CA VAL A 51 -8.42 -3.23 8.28
C VAL A 51 -9.28 -2.02 8.66
N ARG A 52 -8.79 -1.20 9.60
CA ARG A 52 -9.49 0.03 10.03
C ARG A 52 -9.61 1.04 8.89
N LEU A 53 -8.56 1.19 8.08
CA LEU A 53 -8.56 2.06 6.91
C LEU A 53 -9.67 1.67 5.92
N ALA A 54 -9.75 0.39 5.53
CA ALA A 54 -10.79 -0.09 4.62
C ALA A 54 -12.21 0.13 5.16
N ARG A 55 -12.42 -0.09 6.47
CA ARG A 55 -13.73 0.10 7.13
C ARG A 55 -14.14 1.57 7.19
N ALA A 56 -13.20 2.46 7.48
CA ALA A 56 -13.47 3.89 7.59
C ALA A 56 -13.68 4.57 6.23
N PHE A 57 -12.99 4.05 5.20
CA PHE A 57 -13.00 4.63 3.86
C PHE A 57 -13.36 3.57 2.81
N PRO A 58 -14.59 3.04 2.81
CA PRO A 58 -15.00 1.97 1.89
C PRO A 58 -14.93 2.38 0.41
N PHE A 59 -15.01 3.68 0.12
CA PHE A 59 -14.92 4.26 -1.23
C PHE A 59 -13.53 4.83 -1.57
N LEU A 60 -12.48 4.41 -0.86
CA LEU A 60 -11.11 4.86 -1.08
C LEU A 60 -10.65 4.57 -2.51
N LYS A 61 -10.39 5.62 -3.30
CA LYS A 61 -9.92 5.49 -4.69
C LYS A 61 -8.42 5.61 -4.85
N ASN A 62 -7.79 6.49 -4.09
CA ASN A 62 -6.37 6.79 -4.21
C ASN A 62 -5.74 6.66 -2.83
N LEU A 63 -4.70 5.87 -2.70
CA LEU A 63 -3.97 5.68 -1.44
C LEU A 63 -2.48 5.89 -1.69
N SER A 64 -1.89 6.84 -0.97
CA SER A 64 -0.43 7.00 -0.90
C SER A 64 0.01 6.69 0.52
N ILE A 65 1.03 5.86 0.68
CA ILE A 65 1.65 5.60 1.97
C ILE A 65 3.13 5.93 1.84
N ARG A 66 3.62 6.74 2.78
CA ARG A 66 5.03 7.13 2.86
C ARG A 66 5.47 6.89 4.28
N ASN A 67 6.53 6.11 4.46
CA ASN A 67 7.19 5.89 5.73
C ASN A 67 8.70 6.04 5.48
N ILE A 68 9.19 7.28 5.61
CA ILE A 68 10.54 7.70 5.23
C ILE A 68 11.63 7.04 6.11
N ILE A 69 11.25 6.43 7.24
CA ILE A 69 12.21 5.80 8.14
C ILE A 69 12.53 4.39 7.64
N PRO A 70 13.80 4.09 7.32
CA PRO A 70 14.22 2.72 7.04
C PRO A 70 13.95 1.87 8.28
N PRO A 71 13.36 0.67 8.14
CA PRO A 71 13.37 -0.27 9.25
C PRO A 71 14.82 -0.73 9.45
N PHE A 72 15.59 -0.02 10.27
CA PHE A 72 16.75 -0.61 10.94
C PHE A 72 16.32 -1.66 11.99
N LEU A 73 15.04 -2.02 12.04
CA LEU A 73 14.46 -2.87 13.06
C LEU A 73 14.11 -4.26 12.50
N ASP A 74 15.05 -5.15 12.79
CA ASP A 74 14.90 -6.58 13.09
C ASP A 74 14.43 -7.50 11.95
N LYS A 75 15.35 -8.38 11.52
CA LYS A 75 15.05 -9.53 10.63
C LYS A 75 13.98 -10.46 11.22
N ASN A 76 13.66 -10.31 12.51
CA ASN A 76 12.60 -11.06 13.20
C ASN A 76 11.26 -10.32 13.29
N TYR A 77 11.05 -9.21 12.59
CA TYR A 77 9.72 -8.59 12.40
C TYR A 77 8.82 -9.44 11.47
N HIS A 78 8.78 -10.74 11.70
CA HIS A 78 7.63 -11.56 11.36
C HIS A 78 6.53 -11.14 12.33
N LEU A 79 5.76 -10.11 11.95
CA LEU A 79 4.43 -9.92 12.51
C LEU A 79 3.78 -11.29 12.47
N ARG A 80 3.46 -11.82 13.65
CA ARG A 80 2.73 -13.06 13.82
C ARG A 80 1.32 -12.80 13.27
N ASP A 81 1.19 -12.71 11.95
CA ASP A 81 -0.05 -12.55 11.19
C ASP A 81 -0.80 -13.90 11.15
N LYS A 82 -0.73 -14.70 12.22
CA LYS A 82 -1.36 -16.03 12.28
C LYS A 82 -2.88 -15.96 12.48
N ASP A 83 -3.43 -14.79 12.83
CA ASP A 83 -4.81 -14.69 13.31
C ASP A 83 -5.75 -13.85 12.43
N TRP A 84 -5.28 -13.31 11.30
CA TRP A 84 -6.12 -12.50 10.41
C TRP A 84 -6.64 -13.31 9.22
N LEU A 85 -7.72 -14.04 9.46
CA LEU A 85 -8.34 -14.97 8.51
C LEU A 85 -9.16 -14.30 7.39
N SER A 86 -9.25 -12.97 7.37
CA SER A 86 -10.11 -12.24 6.43
C SER A 86 -9.30 -11.34 5.51
N ILE A 87 -9.55 -11.51 4.21
CA ILE A 87 -9.04 -10.64 3.15
C ILE A 87 -9.61 -9.24 3.36
N ILE A 88 -8.77 -8.21 3.32
CA ILE A 88 -9.20 -6.81 3.33
C ILE A 88 -9.64 -6.44 1.91
N GLU A 89 -10.83 -5.89 1.78
CA GLU A 89 -11.34 -5.45 0.48
C GLU A 89 -11.15 -3.94 0.30
N TYR A 90 -10.58 -3.56 -0.84
CA TYR A 90 -10.54 -2.18 -1.33
C TYR A 90 -11.24 -2.12 -2.70
N PRO A 91 -12.58 -2.20 -2.73
CA PRO A 91 -13.35 -2.38 -3.96
C PRO A 91 -13.36 -1.17 -4.88
N HIS A 92 -12.83 -0.03 -4.44
CA HIS A 92 -12.80 1.20 -5.24
C HIS A 92 -11.39 1.76 -5.43
N LEU A 93 -10.35 1.06 -4.96
CA LEU A 93 -8.97 1.52 -5.05
C LEU A 93 -8.47 1.41 -6.48
N ILE A 94 -8.07 2.56 -7.03
CA ILE A 94 -7.63 2.78 -8.42
C ILE A 94 -6.12 3.03 -8.46
N SER A 95 -5.60 3.81 -7.51
CA SER A 95 -4.21 4.26 -7.49
C SER A 95 -3.56 3.97 -6.14
N LEU A 96 -2.42 3.27 -6.16
CA LEU A 96 -1.61 2.94 -4.98
C LEU A 96 -0.20 3.49 -5.14
N ASP A 97 0.18 4.45 -4.28
CA ASP A 97 1.53 5.02 -4.22
C ASP A 97 2.26 4.55 -2.95
N MET A 98 3.33 3.81 -3.16
CA MET A 98 4.18 3.14 -2.16
C MET A 98 5.67 3.38 -2.45
N GLU A 99 6.01 4.40 -3.26
CA GLU A 99 7.40 4.71 -3.66
C GLU A 99 8.30 4.91 -2.43
N ARG A 100 7.76 5.51 -1.36
CA ARG A 100 8.49 5.75 -0.11
C ARG A 100 7.94 4.93 1.06
N ALA A 101 7.35 3.78 0.77
CA ALA A 101 6.76 2.90 1.78
C ALA A 101 7.68 1.70 2.08
N ASN A 102 7.44 1.08 3.23
CA ASN A 102 8.04 -0.21 3.54
C ASN A 102 7.45 -1.30 2.62
N SER A 103 8.30 -2.17 2.07
CA SER A 103 7.89 -3.27 1.18
C SER A 103 6.92 -4.25 1.83
N TYR A 104 6.88 -4.36 3.17
CA TYR A 104 5.87 -5.13 3.90
C TYR A 104 4.44 -4.62 3.64
N TYR A 105 4.24 -3.30 3.51
CA TYR A 105 2.93 -2.75 3.18
C TYR A 105 2.56 -3.10 1.74
N LEU A 106 3.53 -2.99 0.83
CA LEU A 106 3.33 -3.39 -0.56
C LEU A 106 2.95 -4.86 -0.66
N GLU A 107 3.60 -5.75 0.10
CA GLU A 107 3.22 -7.16 0.18
C GLU A 107 1.77 -7.34 0.64
N ASN A 108 1.35 -6.61 1.69
CA ASN A 108 -0.02 -6.69 2.18
C ASN A 108 -1.05 -6.32 1.11
N PHE A 109 -0.78 -5.30 0.29
CA PHE A 109 -1.70 -4.86 -0.77
C PHE A 109 -1.66 -5.76 -2.01
N LEU A 110 -0.47 -6.22 -2.43
CA LEU A 110 -0.35 -7.02 -3.64
C LEU A 110 -0.73 -8.48 -3.42
N ASN A 111 -0.57 -9.02 -2.21
CA ASN A 111 -0.91 -10.41 -1.91
C ASN A 111 -2.43 -10.62 -1.83
N GLU A 112 -2.96 -11.44 -2.74
CA GLU A 112 -4.41 -11.73 -2.86
C GLU A 112 -5.00 -12.47 -1.66
N THR A 113 -4.16 -13.13 -0.86
CA THR A 113 -4.60 -13.80 0.38
C THR A 113 -4.77 -12.82 1.53
N LYS A 114 -4.27 -11.58 1.38
CA LYS A 114 -4.34 -10.51 2.38
C LYS A 114 -5.27 -9.39 1.94
N THR A 115 -5.23 -9.01 0.67
CA THR A 115 -5.99 -7.88 0.14
C THR A 115 -6.62 -8.20 -1.20
N TYR A 116 -7.84 -7.73 -1.43
CA TYR A 116 -8.50 -7.76 -2.73
C TYR A 116 -8.71 -6.33 -3.24
N SER A 117 -8.09 -5.99 -4.37
CA SER A 117 -8.14 -4.65 -4.99
C SER A 117 -8.43 -4.77 -6.50
N PRO A 118 -9.67 -5.12 -6.90
CA PRO A 118 -9.98 -5.47 -8.29
C PRO A 118 -9.88 -4.32 -9.29
N HIS A 119 -9.89 -3.07 -8.82
CA HIS A 119 -9.86 -1.87 -9.66
C HIS A 119 -8.50 -1.17 -9.64
N LEU A 120 -7.46 -1.78 -9.08
CA LEU A 120 -6.13 -1.19 -9.03
C LEU A 120 -5.56 -1.10 -10.46
N THR A 121 -5.43 0.12 -10.97
CA THR A 121 -4.92 0.39 -12.32
C THR A 121 -3.60 1.15 -12.34
N GLU A 122 -3.27 1.87 -11.27
CA GLU A 122 -2.03 2.64 -11.15
C GLU A 122 -1.26 2.20 -9.91
N LEU A 123 0.02 1.84 -10.08
CA LEU A 123 0.91 1.44 -9.01
C LEU A 123 2.21 2.25 -9.08
N LYS A 124 2.56 2.94 -8.00
CA LYS A 124 3.84 3.64 -7.85
C LYS A 124 4.65 2.99 -6.75
N VAL A 125 5.85 2.50 -7.06
CA VAL A 125 6.68 1.70 -6.13
C VAL A 125 8.15 1.89 -6.47
N THR A 126 9.06 1.46 -5.60
CA THR A 126 10.44 1.20 -6.05
C THR A 126 10.50 -0.15 -6.77
N TYR A 127 11.31 -0.25 -7.83
CA TYR A 127 11.48 -1.51 -8.55
C TYR A 127 12.01 -2.62 -7.63
N TYR A 128 12.96 -2.28 -6.75
CA TYR A 128 13.52 -3.22 -5.78
C TYR A 128 12.48 -3.81 -4.82
N ALA A 129 11.57 -2.99 -4.28
CA ALA A 129 10.51 -3.50 -3.43
C ALA A 129 9.57 -4.42 -4.21
N LEU A 130 9.31 -4.09 -5.47
CA LEU A 130 8.46 -4.91 -6.34
C LEU A 130 9.10 -6.28 -6.63
N GLU A 131 10.40 -6.33 -6.93
CA GLU A 131 11.14 -7.58 -7.10
C GLU A 131 11.07 -8.46 -5.84
N ILE A 132 11.28 -7.88 -4.66
CA ILE A 132 11.18 -8.62 -3.38
C ILE A 132 9.79 -9.21 -3.19
N VAL A 133 8.75 -8.36 -3.29
CA VAL A 133 7.37 -8.77 -2.97
C VAL A 133 6.85 -9.82 -3.94
N THR A 134 7.20 -9.69 -5.22
CA THR A 134 6.79 -10.60 -6.29
C THR A 134 7.73 -11.80 -6.46
N ASN A 135 8.80 -11.89 -5.65
CA ASN A 135 9.89 -12.86 -5.81
C ASN A 135 10.40 -12.90 -7.26
N ASN A 136 10.93 -11.77 -7.75
CA ASN A 136 11.33 -11.57 -9.14
C ASN A 136 10.22 -11.91 -10.13
N PHE A 137 8.99 -11.45 -9.87
CA PHE A 137 7.82 -11.68 -10.74
C PHE A 137 7.48 -13.17 -10.94
N THR A 138 7.65 -14.00 -9.91
CA THR A 138 7.29 -15.44 -9.93
C THR A 138 6.24 -15.86 -8.90
N ARG A 139 5.94 -15.02 -7.91
CA ARG A 139 4.99 -15.29 -6.80
C ARG A 139 3.49 -15.16 -7.14
N ASN A 140 2.83 -16.26 -7.49
CA ASN A 140 1.44 -16.28 -7.95
C ASN A 140 0.45 -15.51 -7.05
N GLU A 141 0.63 -15.53 -5.73
CA GLU A 141 -0.27 -14.85 -4.78
C GLU A 141 -0.32 -13.33 -4.99
N THR A 142 0.72 -12.74 -5.57
CA THR A 142 0.76 -11.29 -5.86
C THR A 142 0.27 -10.94 -7.25
N ARG A 143 0.15 -11.94 -8.14
CA ARG A 143 -0.09 -11.73 -9.57
C ARG A 143 -1.49 -11.20 -9.86
N ARG A 144 -2.51 -11.68 -9.14
CA ARG A 144 -3.91 -11.30 -9.40
C ARG A 144 -4.15 -9.80 -9.19
N ASN A 145 -3.67 -9.23 -8.09
CA ASN A 145 -3.82 -7.80 -7.83
C ASN A 145 -2.96 -6.94 -8.77
N CYS A 146 -1.85 -7.48 -9.29
CA CYS A 146 -1.02 -6.83 -10.29
C CYS A 146 -1.64 -6.86 -11.71
N ALA A 147 -2.45 -7.86 -12.03
CA ALA A 147 -2.94 -8.08 -13.40
C ALA A 147 -3.81 -6.92 -13.95
N GLY A 148 -4.46 -6.16 -13.07
CA GLY A 148 -5.27 -4.99 -13.43
C GLY A 148 -4.49 -3.70 -13.67
N VAL A 149 -3.20 -3.67 -13.29
CA VAL A 149 -2.36 -2.46 -13.36
C VAL A 149 -2.03 -2.15 -14.82
N ARG A 150 -2.41 -0.94 -15.23
CA ARG A 150 -2.18 -0.37 -16.58
C ARG A 150 -1.04 0.62 -16.59
N GLN A 151 -0.74 1.20 -15.44
CA GLN A 151 0.33 2.17 -15.26
C GLN A 151 1.18 1.77 -14.05
N LEU A 152 2.42 1.37 -14.34
CA LEU A 152 3.43 1.07 -13.33
C LEU A 152 4.50 2.16 -13.38
N ILE A 153 4.61 2.94 -12.31
CA ILE A 153 5.67 3.93 -12.12
C ILE A 153 6.65 3.35 -11.11
N ALA A 154 7.77 2.84 -11.60
CA ALA A 154 8.80 2.23 -10.78
C ALA A 154 9.99 3.20 -10.62
N GLU A 155 10.34 3.54 -9.38
CA GLU A 155 11.60 4.23 -9.09
C GLU A 155 12.77 3.25 -9.16
N GLY A 156 13.85 3.64 -9.85
CA GLY A 156 15.07 2.84 -10.02
C GLY A 156 15.21 2.20 -11.41
N PRO A 157 16.32 1.46 -11.65
CA PRO A 157 16.59 0.84 -12.94
C PRO A 157 15.65 -0.35 -13.17
N MET A 158 14.56 -0.13 -13.88
CA MET A 158 13.59 -1.17 -14.21
C MET A 158 14.08 -2.03 -15.37
N VAL A 159 14.09 -3.35 -15.18
CA VAL A 159 14.37 -4.33 -16.24
C VAL A 159 13.05 -4.93 -16.71
N TYR A 160 12.66 -4.61 -17.96
CA TYR A 160 11.46 -5.15 -18.60
C TYR A 160 11.70 -6.58 -19.10
N SER A 161 11.67 -7.56 -18.19
CA SER A 161 11.71 -8.98 -18.54
C SER A 161 10.35 -9.49 -19.01
N LYS A 162 10.33 -10.68 -19.64
CA LYS A 162 9.09 -11.37 -19.98
C LYS A 162 8.20 -11.60 -18.75
N ASP A 163 8.81 -11.84 -17.60
CA ASP A 163 8.09 -12.11 -16.34
C ASP A 163 7.35 -10.88 -15.83
N VAL A 164 7.92 -9.67 -16.02
CA VAL A 164 7.23 -8.41 -15.73
C VAL A 164 5.94 -8.29 -16.54
N TYR A 165 5.98 -8.57 -17.84
CA TYR A 165 4.79 -8.52 -18.69
C TYR A 165 3.78 -9.64 -18.38
N CYS A 166 4.24 -10.81 -17.91
CA CYS A 166 3.35 -11.86 -17.40
C CYS A 166 2.62 -11.43 -16.12
N TYR A 167 3.22 -10.54 -15.34
CA TYR A 167 2.68 -9.98 -14.10
C TYR A 167 1.77 -8.78 -14.32
N PHE A 168 2.13 -7.93 -15.27
CA PHE A 168 1.42 -6.70 -15.62
C PHE A 168 1.03 -6.73 -17.11
N PRO A 169 0.07 -7.58 -17.49
CA PRO A 169 -0.29 -7.82 -18.89
C PRO A 169 -0.94 -6.61 -19.57
N LEU A 170 -1.35 -5.59 -18.81
CA LEU A 170 -2.01 -4.39 -19.32
C LEU A 170 -1.08 -3.18 -19.42
N LEU A 171 0.22 -3.31 -19.17
CA LEU A 171 1.17 -2.23 -19.42
C LEU A 171 1.28 -1.98 -20.91
N SER A 172 0.98 -0.76 -21.34
CA SER A 172 1.32 -0.30 -22.68
C SER A 172 2.83 -0.10 -22.77
N VAL A 173 3.45 -0.75 -23.77
CA VAL A 173 4.84 -0.50 -24.20
C VAL A 173 4.93 0.84 -24.91
#